data_AF-A0A919WIM2-F1
#
_entry.id   AF-A0A919WIM2-F1
#
_cell.length_a   1.000
_cell.length_b   1.000
_cell.length_c   1.000
_cell.angle_alpha   90.00
_cell.angle_beta   90.00
_cell.angle_gamma   90.00
#
_symmetry.space_group_name_H-M   'P 1'
#
loop_
_entity.id
_entity.type
_entity.pdbx_description
1 polymer ?
#
loop_
_entity_poly.entity_id
_entity_poly.type
_entity_poly.pdbx_seq_one_letter_code
_entity_poly.pdbx_strand_id
1 'polypeptide(L)' 'MIKTAFSFAGGFVLVFLEAYIVLVFKGYHSIEFGGMRPFLNVWIMNFFLLFSIFTHIEMWRNEQGKTQRTTR' A
#
# COMPACT_ATOMS: atom_id res chain seq x y z
N MET A 1 3.48 15.32 -1.48
CA MET A 1 2.70 15.01 -2.69
C MET A 1 3.19 13.73 -3.39
N ILE A 2 4.50 13.55 -3.61
CA ILE A 2 5.04 12.33 -4.26
C ILE A 2 4.67 11.01 -3.53
N LYS A 3 4.70 11.00 -2.19
CA LYS A 3 4.34 9.82 -1.37
C LYS A 3 2.90 9.36 -1.55
N THR A 4 1.97 10.31 -1.66
CA THR A 4 0.55 10.03 -1.86
C THR A 4 0.33 9.39 -3.22
N ALA A 5 0.99 9.90 -4.26
CA ALA A 5 0.96 9.32 -5.61
C ALA A 5 1.55 7.89 -5.62
N PHE A 6 2.68 7.67 -4.95
CA PHE A 6 3.28 6.34 -4.81
C PHE A 6 2.39 5.36 -4.02
N SER A 7 1.74 5.82 -2.95
CA SER A 7 0.81 5.00 -2.17
C SER A 7 -0.41 4.60 -3.00
N PHE A 8 -0.91 5.53 -3.82
CA PHE A 8 -2.07 5.32 -4.70
C PHE A 8 -1.78 4.33 -5.83
N ALA A 9 -0.65 4.53 -6.52
CA ALA A 9 -0.18 3.61 -7.55
C ALA A 9 0.18 2.23 -6.96
N GLY A 10 0.86 2.20 -5.81
CA GLY A 10 1.22 0.97 -5.11
C GLY A 10 0.01 0.20 -4.60
N GLY A 11 -1.03 0.90 -4.13
CA GLY A 11 -2.29 0.28 -3.73
C GLY A 11 -2.96 -0.46 -4.89
N PHE A 12 -2.87 0.10 -6.10
CA PHE A 12 -3.37 -0.55 -7.32
C PHE A 12 -2.56 -1.82 -7.64
N VAL A 13 -1.23 -1.77 -7.58
CA VAL A 13 -0.37 -2.94 -7.82
C VAL A 13 -0.63 -4.06 -6.82
N LEU A 14 -0.84 -3.73 -5.54
CA LEU A 14 -1.16 -4.71 -4.50
C LEU A 14 -2.46 -5.47 -4.78
N VAL A 15 -3.48 -4.81 -5.36
CA VAL A 15 -4.73 -5.49 -5.73
C VAL A 15 -4.49 -6.57 -6.78
N PHE A 16 -3.64 -6.33 -7.78
CA PHE A 16 -3.27 -7.37 -8.75
C PHE A 16 -2.53 -8.52 -8.09
N LEU A 17 -1.64 -8.19 -7.14
CA LEU A 17 -0.83 -9.17 -6.45
C LEU A 17 -1.69 -10.07 -5.54
N GLU A 18 -2.64 -9.49 -4.80
CA GLU A 18 -3.61 -10.24 -4.00
C GLU A 18 -4.55 -11.08 -4.86
N ALA A 19 -5.06 -10.51 -5.96
CA ALA A 19 -5.88 -11.25 -6.92
C ALA A 19 -5.11 -12.47 -7.47
N TYR A 20 -3.83 -12.29 -7.82
CA TYR A 20 -2.97 -13.38 -8.29
C TYR A 20 -2.76 -14.44 -7.21
N ILE A 21 -2.43 -14.03 -5.98
CA ILE A 21 -2.26 -14.97 -4.85
C ILE A 21 -3.54 -15.78 -4.63
N VAL A 22 -4.71 -15.14 -4.64
CA VAL A 22 -5.99 -15.81 -4.42
C VAL A 22 -6.31 -16.80 -5.54
N LEU A 23 -6.00 -16.46 -6.80
CA LEU A 23 -6.14 -17.37 -7.94
C LEU A 23 -5.28 -18.62 -7.76
N VAL A 24 -4.01 -18.43 -7.39
CA VAL A 24 -3.05 -19.52 -7.17
C VAL A 24 -3.50 -20.39 -5.99
N PHE A 25 -3.90 -19.79 -4.87
CA PHE A 25 -4.29 -20.54 -3.66
C PHE A 25 -5.60 -21.30 -3.82
N LYS A 26 -6.59 -20.72 -4.50
CA LYS A 26 -7.90 -21.35 -4.67
C LYS A 26 -7.99 -22.23 -5.91
N GLY A 27 -6.99 -22.20 -6.80
CA GLY A 27 -6.99 -22.96 -8.05
C GLY A 27 -8.06 -22.51 -9.05
N TYR A 28 -8.64 -21.32 -8.86
CA TYR A 28 -9.62 -20.76 -9.79
C TYR A 28 -8.91 -20.12 -11.00
N HIS A 29 -9.53 -20.21 -12.18
CA HIS A 29 -9.00 -19.60 -13.41
C HIS A 29 -9.33 -18.11 -13.55
N SER A 30 -10.36 -17.62 -12.85
CA SER A 30 -10.73 -16.19 -12.84
C SER A 30 -11.33 -15.81 -11.48
N ILE A 31 -11.12 -14.56 -11.08
CA ILE A 31 -11.82 -13.96 -9.92
C ILE A 31 -12.97 -13.13 -10.48
N GLU A 32 -14.20 -13.55 -10.19
CA GLU A 32 -15.34 -12.67 -10.31
C GLU A 32 -15.38 -11.76 -9.08
N PHE A 33 -14.80 -10.57 -9.23
CA PHE A 33 -15.15 -9.47 -8.36
C PHE A 33 -16.61 -9.17 -8.64
N GLY A 34 -17.53 -9.61 -7.77
CA GLY A 34 -18.98 -9.47 -7.89
C GLY A 34 -19.48 -8.01 -7.85
N GLY A 35 -18.80 -7.11 -8.56
CA GLY A 35 -19.02 -5.67 -8.64
C GLY A 35 -17.74 -4.86 -8.38
N MET A 36 -17.84 -3.55 -8.59
CA MET A 36 -16.77 -2.58 -8.33
C MET A 36 -16.52 -2.34 -6.83
N ARG A 37 -17.52 -2.62 -5.99
CA ARG A 37 -17.44 -2.47 -4.52
C ARG A 37 -16.32 -3.30 -3.88
N PRO A 38 -16.23 -4.62 -4.07
CA PRO A 38 -15.16 -5.42 -3.48
C PRO A 38 -13.77 -4.98 -3.97
N PHE A 39 -13.65 -4.60 -5.24
CA PHE A 39 -12.41 -4.05 -5.79
C PHE A 39 -11.97 -2.77 -5.06
N LEU A 40 -12.87 -1.79 -4.95
CA LEU A 40 -12.58 -0.53 -4.27
C LEU A 40 -12.23 -0.73 -2.79
N ASN A 41 -12.88 -1.67 -2.12
CA ASN A 41 -12.62 -1.93 -0.70
C ASN A 41 -11.18 -2.43 -0.46
N VAL A 42 -10.76 -3.45 -1.22
CA VAL A 42 -9.41 -4.01 -1.14
C VAL A 42 -8.37 -2.94 -1.54
N TRP A 43 -8.67 -2.18 -2.58
CA TRP A 43 -7.78 -1.11 -3.04
C TRP A 43 -7.59 0.00 -2.01
N ILE A 44 -8.67 0.49 -1.38
CA ILE A 44 -8.61 1.52 -0.35
C ILE A 44 -7.82 1.02 0.86
N MET A 45 -8.03 -0.22 1.29
CA MET A 45 -7.29 -0.82 2.40
C MET A 45 -5.79 -0.83 2.14
N ASN A 46 -5.37 -1.27 0.95
CA ASN A 46 -3.96 -1.31 0.54
C ASN A 46 -3.34 0.08 0.38
N PHE A 47 -4.11 1.05 -0.14
CA PHE A 47 -3.70 2.44 -0.19
C PHE A 47 -3.39 3.00 1.20
N PHE A 48 -4.29 2.79 2.15
CA PHE A 48 -4.09 3.25 3.53
C PHE A 48 -2.90 2.59 4.21
N LEU A 49 -2.70 1.28 3.98
CA LEU A 49 -1.55 0.55 4.50
C LEU A 49 -0.22 1.15 3.99
N LEU A 50 -0.07 1.30 2.68
CA LEU A 50 1.13 1.89 2.08
C LEU A 50 1.33 3.34 2.52
N PHE A 51 0.24 4.12 2.58
CA PHE A 51 0.30 5.50 3.03
C PHE A 51 0.81 5.62 4.48
N SER A 52 0.33 4.76 5.37
CA SER A 52 0.79 4.69 6.76
C SER A 52 2.28 4.33 6.84
N ILE A 53 2.70 3.29 6.12
CA ILE A 53 4.10 2.84 6.08
C ILE A 53 5.00 3.98 5.60
N PHE A 54 4.68 4.64 4.48
CA PHE A 54 5.49 5.76 3.99
C PHE A 54 5.51 6.94 4.95
N THR A 55 4.40 7.20 5.65
CA THR A 55 4.33 8.26 6.65
C THR A 55 5.25 7.97 7.83
N HIS A 56 5.24 6.73 8.35
CA HIS A 56 6.16 6.31 9.42
C HIS A 56 7.63 6.33 8.97
N ILE A 57 7.94 5.85 7.77
CA ILE A 57 9.31 5.89 7.23
C ILE A 57 9.80 7.33 7.13
N GLU A 58 8.98 8.26 6.66
CA GLU A 58 9.36 9.67 6.56
C GLU A 58 9.53 10.33 7.93
N MET A 59 8.65 10.01 8.89
CA MET A 59 8.77 10.49 10.26
C MET A 59 10.08 10.01 10.90
N TRP A 60 10.39 8.71 10.78
CA TRP A 60 11.65 8.14 11.26
C TRP A 60 12.88 8.79 10.62
N ARG A 61 12.87 8.96 9.29
CA ARG A 61 13.97 9.64 8.57
C ARG A 61 14.17 11.07 9.08
N ASN A 62 13.09 11.79 9.36
CA ASN A 62 13.15 13.16 9.86
C ASN A 62 13.62 13.23 11.33
N GLU A 63 13.27 12.26 12.17
CA GLU A 63 13.75 12.16 13.56
C GLU A 63 15.25 11.86 13.64
N GLN A 64 15.76 10.98 12.78
CA GLN A 64 17.20 10.68 12.68
C GLN A 64 18.01 11.94 12.30
N GLY A 65 17.50 12.75 11.36
CA GLY A 65 18.12 14.02 10.98
C GLY A 65 18.10 15.09 12.07
N LYS A 66 17.17 15.02 13.03
CA LYS A 66 17.11 15.92 14.19
C LYS A 66 18.06 15.47 15.31
N THR A 67 18.12 14.17 15.57
CA THR A 67 19.02 13.58 16.59
C THR A 67 20.49 13.89 16.32
N GLN A 68 20.91 13.89 15.05
CA GLN A 68 22.29 14.23 14.67
C GLN A 68 22.67 15.71 14.85
N ARG A 69 21.71 16.64 14.94
CA ARG A 69 22.00 18.07 15.13
C ARG A 69 22.08 18.48 16.60
N THR A 70 21.56 17.69 17.54
CA THR A 70 21.54 18.04 18.96
C THR A 70 22.78 17.55 19.72
N THR A 71 23.58 16.67 19.12
CA THR A 71 24.82 16.13 19.71
C THR A 71 26.10 16.86 19.26
N ARG A 72 25.99 18.03 18.64
CA ARG A 72 27.14 18.81 18.17
C ARG A 72 27.14 20.23 18.73
#